data_AF-A0A813KDE8-F1
#
_entry.id   AF-A0A813KDE8-F1
#
_cell.length_a   1.000
_cell.length_b   1.000
_cell.length_c   1.000
_cell.angle_alpha   90.00
_cell.angle_beta   90.00
_cell.angle_gamma   90.00
#
_symmetry.space_group_name_H-M   'P 1'
#
loop_
_entity.id
_entity.type
_entity.pdbx_description
1 polymer ?
#
loop_
_entity_poly.entity_id
_entity_poly.type
_entity_poly.pdbx_seq_one_letter_code
_entity_poly.pdbx_strand_id
1 'polypeptide(L)'
;CNGGQPLRVRGSRGDQVAPKVWDLQPGVQESITIFSDLLMRPLKYTVVEDLELTADTTDIVNARSYEFADVGLNEARLAFNCAQDYKAMAESGVLNRGSDCDELQGMFDLSAAHNNVPYVWSLPHFYLVTAQDATQHPRNNLIGFVTPTGPRYRNMVVVERESGKVVQQMFKDQISVRLYKDARNVFFTKHKSVVIPLFWRVETKNSTVADLQLLSMFQSSFKGLEAGFIACCVTGAISLMLALFVGMLLYRENSLHAVEEKRKQIQ
;
A
#
# COMPACT_ATOMS: atom_id res chain seq x y z
N CYS A 1 -27.43 15.14 -5.60
CA CYS A 1 -26.16 15.85 -5.34
C CYS A 1 -26.38 16.91 -4.26
N ASN A 2 -26.34 16.54 -2.97
CA ASN A 2 -26.55 17.46 -1.86
C ASN A 2 -25.26 17.60 -1.05
N GLY A 3 -24.57 18.73 -1.22
CA GLY A 3 -23.84 19.48 -0.18
C GLY A 3 -22.72 18.84 0.66
N GLY A 4 -22.53 17.53 0.64
CA GLY A 4 -21.38 16.89 1.30
C GLY A 4 -20.12 17.21 0.51
N GLN A 5 -19.05 17.62 1.20
CA GLN A 5 -17.74 17.70 0.54
C GLN A 5 -17.44 16.33 -0.08
N PRO A 6 -17.02 16.28 -1.37
CA PRO A 6 -16.70 15.02 -2.00
C PRO A 6 -15.61 14.33 -1.17
N LEU A 7 -15.95 13.18 -0.58
CA LEU A 7 -15.00 12.35 0.13
C LEU A 7 -13.89 11.98 -0.86
N ARG A 8 -12.68 12.47 -0.58
CA ARG A 8 -11.50 12.20 -1.39
C ARG A 8 -11.27 10.69 -1.40
N VAL A 9 -11.40 10.07 -2.57
CA VAL A 9 -10.86 8.74 -2.83
C VAL A 9 -9.36 8.82 -2.59
N ARG A 10 -8.89 8.18 -1.51
CA ARG A 10 -7.47 8.09 -1.17
C ARG A 10 -6.91 6.75 -1.66
N GLY A 11 -5.64 6.75 -2.03
CA GLY A 11 -4.94 5.56 -2.51
C GLY A 11 -4.75 5.57 -4.02
N SER A 12 -3.78 4.80 -4.48
CA SER A 12 -3.55 4.61 -5.90
C SER A 12 -4.49 3.53 -6.45
N ARG A 13 -4.81 3.63 -7.75
CA ARG A 13 -5.46 2.58 -8.51
C ARG A 13 -4.40 1.78 -9.27
N GLY A 14 -4.48 0.45 -9.23
CA GLY A 14 -3.70 -0.42 -10.12
C GLY A 14 -2.24 -0.62 -9.72
N ASP A 15 -1.35 -0.48 -10.71
CA ASP A 15 0.01 -1.06 -10.73
C ASP A 15 1.11 -0.17 -10.13
N GLN A 16 0.75 0.99 -9.61
CA GLN A 16 1.70 1.95 -9.06
C GLN A 16 1.16 2.50 -7.75
N VAL A 17 2.06 2.64 -6.79
CA VAL A 17 1.85 3.41 -5.55
C VAL A 17 2.71 4.65 -5.66
N ALA A 18 2.36 5.72 -4.94
CA ALA A 18 3.14 6.95 -4.98
C ALA A 18 4.65 6.64 -4.78
N PRO A 19 5.52 6.99 -5.75
CA PRO A 19 6.96 6.85 -5.57
C PRO A 19 7.33 7.64 -4.33
N LYS A 20 8.12 7.03 -3.47
CA LYS A 20 8.65 7.73 -2.31
C LYS A 20 10.13 7.43 -2.32
N VAL A 21 10.92 8.45 -2.03
CA VAL A 21 12.34 8.28 -1.73
C VAL A 21 12.40 7.81 -0.28
N TRP A 22 12.28 6.49 -0.04
CA TRP A 22 12.02 5.92 1.30
C TRP A 22 13.17 6.17 2.28
N ASP A 23 14.35 6.55 1.77
CA ASP A 23 15.55 6.72 2.56
C ASP A 23 15.76 8.14 3.11
N LEU A 24 14.90 9.12 2.77
CA LEU A 24 15.08 10.53 3.19
C LEU A 24 14.18 10.99 4.35
N GLN A 25 13.32 10.14 4.89
CA GLN A 25 12.50 10.51 6.05
C GLN A 25 12.44 9.38 7.09
N PRO A 26 13.18 9.48 8.20
CA PRO A 26 13.04 8.55 9.31
C PRO A 26 11.62 8.66 9.90
N GLY A 27 10.88 7.55 9.89
CA GLY A 27 9.50 7.46 10.39
C GLY A 27 8.40 7.34 9.33
N VAL A 28 8.72 7.10 8.06
CA VAL A 28 7.72 7.16 6.97
C VAL A 28 7.00 5.84 6.70
N GLN A 29 5.74 5.84 7.18
CA GLN A 29 4.57 5.03 6.80
C GLN A 29 4.78 3.52 6.61
N GLU A 30 4.42 2.80 7.67
CA GLU A 30 4.21 1.34 7.75
C GLU A 30 3.06 0.79 6.88
N SER A 31 2.48 1.62 5.99
CA SER A 31 1.34 1.21 5.20
C SER A 31 1.21 1.94 3.87
N ILE A 32 0.58 1.25 2.92
CA ILE A 32 0.12 1.79 1.63
C ILE A 32 -1.40 1.70 1.57
N THR A 33 -2.02 2.48 0.69
CA THR A 33 -3.47 2.42 0.46
C THR A 33 -3.73 2.22 -1.02
N ILE A 34 -4.45 1.15 -1.35
CA ILE A 34 -4.83 0.78 -2.71
C ILE A 34 -6.35 0.81 -2.79
N PHE A 35 -6.91 1.49 -3.79
CA PHE A 35 -8.36 1.50 -3.98
C PHE A 35 -8.82 0.20 -4.65
N SER A 36 -9.74 -0.53 -4.02
CA SER A 36 -10.38 -1.70 -4.62
C SER A 36 -11.62 -1.28 -5.38
N ASP A 37 -11.63 -1.52 -6.69
CA ASP A 37 -12.82 -1.30 -7.51
C ASP A 37 -13.93 -2.32 -7.16
N LEU A 38 -13.59 -3.55 -6.76
CA LEU A 38 -14.61 -4.52 -6.34
C LEU A 38 -15.34 -4.07 -5.07
N LEU A 39 -14.59 -3.58 -4.09
CA LEU A 39 -15.13 -3.16 -2.79
C LEU A 39 -15.55 -1.68 -2.76
N MET A 40 -15.25 -0.95 -3.83
CA MET A 40 -15.45 0.49 -3.99
C MET A 40 -14.90 1.31 -2.82
N ARG A 41 -13.74 0.91 -2.27
CA ARG A 41 -13.14 1.54 -1.08
C ARG A 41 -11.62 1.43 -1.03
N PRO A 42 -10.94 2.35 -0.32
CA PRO A 42 -9.52 2.23 -0.03
C PRO A 42 -9.24 1.05 0.91
N LEU A 43 -8.26 0.23 0.54
CA LEU A 43 -7.74 -0.86 1.35
C LEU A 43 -6.33 -0.48 1.82
N LYS A 44 -6.13 -0.51 3.13
CA LYS A 44 -4.82 -0.25 3.74
C LYS A 44 -4.05 -1.55 3.89
N TYR A 45 -2.86 -1.59 3.32
CA TYR A 45 -1.93 -2.70 3.47
C TYR A 45 -0.79 -2.30 4.38
N THR A 46 -0.35 -3.20 5.24
CA THR A 46 0.74 -3.00 6.20
C THR A 46 2.01 -3.68 5.73
N VAL A 47 3.16 -3.11 6.06
CA VAL A 47 4.48 -3.70 5.76
C VAL A 47 4.61 -5.07 6.43
N VAL A 48 5.13 -6.05 5.70
CA VAL A 48 5.52 -7.35 6.25
C VAL A 48 7.04 -7.46 6.32
N GLU A 49 7.71 -7.38 5.18
CA GLU A 49 9.16 -7.55 5.10
C GLU A 49 9.76 -6.85 3.87
N ASP A 50 11.06 -6.57 3.94
CA ASP A 50 11.86 -6.16 2.80
C ASP A 50 12.29 -7.41 2.01
N LEU A 51 12.23 -7.33 0.68
CA LEU A 51 12.51 -8.44 -0.24
C LEU A 51 13.57 -8.02 -1.27
N GLU A 52 14.48 -8.95 -1.57
CA GLU A 52 15.38 -8.86 -2.71
C GLU A 52 14.86 -9.78 -3.81
N LEU A 53 14.40 -9.20 -4.92
CA LEU A 53 13.91 -9.95 -6.08
C LEU A 53 15.04 -10.05 -7.10
N THR A 54 15.42 -11.29 -7.47
CA THR A 54 16.37 -11.54 -8.54
C THR A 54 15.65 -11.59 -9.89
N ALA A 55 16.03 -10.69 -10.81
CA ALA A 55 15.55 -10.72 -12.19
C ALA A 55 16.27 -11.81 -13.01
N ASP A 56 17.55 -12.02 -12.71
CA ASP A 56 18.45 -13.05 -13.26
C ASP A 56 19.60 -13.31 -12.25
N THR A 57 20.72 -13.90 -12.68
CA THR A 57 21.87 -14.26 -11.83
C THR A 57 22.59 -13.10 -11.15
N THR A 58 22.48 -11.86 -11.65
CA THR A 58 23.21 -10.68 -11.09
C THR A 58 22.32 -9.50 -10.71
N ASP A 59 21.12 -9.40 -11.29
CA ASP A 59 20.29 -8.20 -11.16
C ASP A 59 19.33 -8.34 -9.98
N ILE A 60 19.59 -7.54 -8.94
CA ILE A 60 18.78 -7.47 -7.73
C ILE A 60 17.88 -6.25 -7.80
N VAL A 61 16.60 -6.44 -7.48
CA VAL A 61 15.60 -5.39 -7.31
C VAL A 61 15.18 -5.36 -5.84
N ASN A 62 15.42 -4.23 -5.18
CA ASN A 62 14.97 -4.03 -3.80
C ASN A 62 13.48 -3.69 -3.75
N ALA A 63 12.70 -4.52 -3.06
CA ALA A 63 11.27 -4.38 -2.93
C ALA A 63 10.81 -4.53 -1.47
N ARG A 64 9.54 -4.24 -1.21
CA ARG A 64 8.90 -4.44 0.09
C ARG A 64 7.54 -5.09 -0.10
N SER A 65 7.26 -6.08 0.72
CA SER A 65 5.97 -6.75 0.75
C SER A 65 5.00 -6.08 1.72
N TYR A 66 3.75 -6.04 1.30
CA TYR A 66 2.64 -5.47 2.02
C TYR A 66 1.50 -6.48 2.06
N GLU A 67 0.86 -6.63 3.21
CA GLU A 67 -0.29 -7.51 3.39
C GLU A 67 -1.55 -6.76 3.79
N PHE A 68 -2.69 -7.26 3.34
CA PHE A 68 -3.99 -6.81 3.81
C PHE A 68 -4.36 -7.58 5.08
N ALA A 69 -4.12 -6.95 6.23
CA ALA A 69 -4.35 -7.53 7.56
C ALA A 69 -5.65 -7.01 8.21
N ASP A 70 -5.94 -7.51 9.42
CA ASP A 70 -7.13 -7.16 10.21
C ASP A 70 -7.33 -5.65 10.40
N VAL A 71 -6.23 -4.91 10.60
CA VAL A 71 -6.24 -3.45 10.74
C VAL A 71 -6.79 -2.80 9.47
N GLY A 72 -6.33 -3.24 8.29
CA GLY A 72 -6.79 -2.76 7.00
C GLY A 72 -8.26 -3.09 6.73
N LEU A 73 -8.71 -4.28 7.12
CA LEU A 73 -10.12 -4.70 7.04
C LEU A 73 -11.03 -3.81 7.90
N ASN A 74 -10.60 -3.54 9.14
CA ASN A 74 -11.35 -2.68 10.06
C ASN A 74 -11.43 -1.24 9.55
N GLU A 75 -10.32 -0.68 9.08
CA GLU A 75 -10.32 0.65 8.50
C GLU A 75 -11.20 0.72 7.24
N ALA A 76 -11.15 -0.28 6.36
CA ALA A 76 -11.99 -0.35 5.17
C ALA A 76 -13.50 -0.47 5.50
N ARG A 77 -13.85 -1.15 6.60
CA ARG A 77 -15.23 -1.18 7.11
C ARG A 77 -15.68 0.19 7.61
N LEU A 78 -14.83 0.87 8.39
CA LEU A 78 -15.15 2.17 8.97
C LEU A 78 -15.21 3.29 7.92
N ALA A 79 -14.39 3.20 6.86
CA ALA A 79 -14.25 4.24 5.84
C ALA A 79 -15.56 4.60 5.11
N PHE A 80 -16.50 3.66 5.00
CA PHE A 80 -17.70 3.84 4.17
C PHE A 80 -19.04 3.76 4.90
N ASN A 81 -19.15 3.18 6.11
CA ASN A 81 -20.50 2.92 6.67
C ASN A 81 -20.70 3.09 8.19
N CYS A 82 -19.65 3.20 9.01
CA CYS A 82 -19.85 3.20 10.49
C CYS A 82 -19.76 4.58 11.17
N ALA A 83 -19.41 5.64 10.45
CA ALA A 83 -19.49 7.01 10.99
C ALA A 83 -20.94 7.52 10.94
N GLN A 84 -21.39 8.25 11.97
CA GLN A 84 -22.76 8.78 12.09
C GLN A 84 -23.24 9.50 10.81
N ASP A 85 -22.34 10.15 10.09
CA ASP A 85 -22.62 10.91 8.88
C ASP A 85 -23.14 10.04 7.72
N TYR A 86 -22.66 8.80 7.57
CA TYR A 86 -23.12 7.89 6.52
C TYR A 86 -24.47 7.25 6.85
N LYS A 87 -24.78 7.07 8.15
CA LYS A 87 -26.10 6.63 8.58
C LYS A 87 -27.18 7.64 8.18
N ALA A 88 -26.92 8.94 8.33
CA ALA A 88 -27.84 10.01 7.94
C ALA A 88 -27.98 10.12 6.40
N MET A 89 -26.88 9.94 5.65
CA MET A 89 -26.92 9.91 4.17
C MET A 89 -27.67 8.69 3.62
N ALA A 90 -27.58 7.56 4.32
CA ALA A 90 -28.34 6.36 4.00
C ALA A 90 -29.83 6.47 4.36
N GLU A 91 -30.16 7.03 5.52
CA GLU A 91 -31.54 7.30 5.94
C GLU A 91 -32.24 8.34 5.05
N SER A 92 -31.47 9.25 4.44
CA SER A 92 -31.96 10.21 3.44
C SER A 92 -31.97 9.68 2.00
N GLY A 93 -31.62 8.41 1.78
CA GLY A 93 -31.66 7.76 0.46
C GLY A 93 -30.61 8.26 -0.53
N VAL A 94 -29.59 9.01 -0.05
CA VAL A 94 -28.50 9.56 -0.88
C VAL A 94 -27.43 8.50 -1.15
N LEU A 95 -27.25 7.56 -0.21
CA LEU A 95 -26.42 6.37 -0.35
C LEU A 95 -27.28 5.14 -0.07
N ASN A 96 -27.21 4.11 -0.91
CA ASN A 96 -27.69 2.80 -0.49
C ASN A 96 -26.83 2.39 0.72
N ARG A 97 -27.45 2.01 1.86
CA ARG A 97 -26.71 1.37 2.95
C ARG A 97 -25.92 0.23 2.33
N GLY A 98 -24.59 0.33 2.27
CA GLY A 98 -23.81 -0.88 2.25
C GLY A 98 -24.05 -1.49 3.63
N SER A 99 -24.75 -2.62 3.71
CA SER A 99 -25.07 -3.27 4.98
C SER A 99 -23.84 -3.88 5.66
N ASP A 100 -22.64 -3.35 5.39
CA ASP A 100 -21.37 -3.74 6.01
C ASP A 100 -21.45 -3.71 7.55
N CYS A 101 -22.30 -2.85 8.11
CA CYS A 101 -22.58 -2.82 9.56
C CYS A 101 -23.30 -4.09 10.04
N ASP A 102 -24.18 -4.65 9.20
CA ASP A 102 -24.91 -5.89 9.43
C ASP A 102 -24.09 -7.13 9.02
N GLU A 103 -22.94 -6.92 8.37
CA GLU A 103 -21.94 -7.95 8.11
C GLU A 103 -20.99 -8.14 9.30
N LEU A 104 -20.48 -9.36 9.43
CA LEU A 104 -19.40 -9.67 10.36
C LEU A 104 -18.11 -8.95 9.95
N GLN A 105 -17.22 -8.69 10.91
CA GLN A 105 -15.91 -8.13 10.60
C GLN A 105 -15.18 -9.10 9.66
N GLY A 106 -14.51 -8.57 8.63
CA GLY A 106 -13.90 -9.38 7.57
C GLY A 106 -14.81 -9.67 6.38
N MET A 107 -16.07 -9.20 6.40
CA MET A 107 -17.02 -9.32 5.30
C MET A 107 -17.56 -7.94 4.88
N PHE A 108 -17.87 -7.79 3.58
CA PHE A 108 -18.45 -6.58 3.01
C PHE A 108 -19.67 -6.91 2.16
N ASP A 109 -20.72 -6.11 2.30
CA ASP A 109 -21.92 -6.22 1.48
C ASP A 109 -21.69 -5.56 0.13
N LEU A 110 -21.87 -6.34 -0.93
CA LEU A 110 -21.73 -5.91 -2.32
C LEU A 110 -23.08 -5.63 -2.99
N SER A 111 -24.19 -5.76 -2.27
CA SER A 111 -25.53 -5.70 -2.85
C SER A 111 -25.84 -4.38 -3.55
N ALA A 112 -25.44 -3.26 -2.94
CA ALA A 112 -25.61 -1.94 -3.51
C ALA A 112 -24.88 -1.79 -4.87
N ALA A 113 -23.71 -2.42 -5.02
CA ALA A 113 -22.94 -2.38 -6.26
C ALA A 113 -23.46 -3.36 -7.35
N HIS A 114 -24.30 -4.33 -6.96
CA HIS A 114 -24.75 -5.42 -7.83
C HIS A 114 -26.28 -5.49 -7.91
N ASN A 115 -26.95 -4.34 -8.11
CA ASN A 115 -28.41 -4.27 -8.32
C ASN A 115 -29.24 -4.98 -7.23
N ASN A 116 -28.83 -4.84 -5.96
CA ASN A 116 -29.45 -5.45 -4.79
C ASN A 116 -29.43 -7.00 -4.77
N VAL A 117 -28.57 -7.63 -5.57
CA VAL A 117 -28.26 -9.05 -5.39
C VAL A 117 -27.47 -9.20 -4.09
N PRO A 118 -27.84 -10.10 -3.15
CA PRO A 118 -27.27 -10.14 -1.81
C PRO A 118 -25.88 -10.79 -1.78
N TYR A 119 -24.95 -10.25 -2.57
CA TYR A 119 -23.56 -10.68 -2.60
C TYR A 119 -22.79 -10.14 -1.42
N VAL A 120 -21.94 -10.99 -0.87
CA VAL A 120 -21.06 -10.68 0.25
C VAL A 120 -19.64 -11.04 -0.16
N TRP A 121 -18.73 -10.10 -0.01
CA TRP A 121 -17.30 -10.33 -0.17
C TRP A 121 -16.66 -10.75 1.15
N SER A 122 -15.69 -11.66 1.08
CA SER A 122 -14.75 -11.93 2.16
C SER A 122 -13.40 -12.37 1.57
N LEU A 123 -12.37 -12.52 2.41
CA LEU A 123 -11.21 -13.32 2.02
C LEU A 123 -11.58 -14.81 1.94
N PRO A 124 -10.81 -15.65 1.22
CA PRO A 124 -11.21 -17.03 0.96
C PRO A 124 -11.36 -17.86 2.22
N HIS A 125 -12.36 -18.74 2.21
CA HIS A 125 -12.79 -19.55 3.34
C HIS A 125 -13.14 -18.75 4.60
N PHE A 126 -13.56 -17.49 4.43
CA PHE A 126 -13.82 -16.56 5.53
C PHE A 126 -12.56 -16.30 6.38
N TYR A 127 -11.39 -16.21 5.74
CA TYR A 127 -10.16 -15.77 6.39
C TYR A 127 -10.31 -14.36 6.97
N LEU A 128 -9.80 -14.16 8.19
CA LEU A 128 -9.94 -12.90 8.96
C LEU A 128 -11.39 -12.46 9.24
N VAL A 129 -12.36 -13.37 9.08
CA VAL A 129 -13.73 -13.12 9.54
C VAL A 129 -13.81 -13.38 11.03
N THR A 130 -14.32 -12.40 11.79
CA THR A 130 -14.51 -12.52 13.23
C THR A 130 -15.98 -12.32 13.59
N ALA A 131 -16.47 -13.17 14.48
CA ALA A 131 -17.83 -13.10 15.03
C ALA A 131 -17.73 -13.04 16.56
N GLN A 132 -18.58 -12.23 17.18
CA GLN A 132 -18.67 -12.15 18.65
C GLN A 132 -19.16 -13.47 19.24
N ASP A 133 -20.12 -14.10 18.56
CA ASP A 133 -20.62 -15.44 18.87
C ASP A 133 -20.13 -16.41 17.80
N ALA A 134 -19.44 -17.47 18.22
CA ALA A 134 -18.96 -18.51 17.32
C ALA A 134 -20.11 -19.10 16.48
N THR A 135 -21.31 -19.25 17.03
CA THR A 135 -22.45 -19.85 16.29
C THR A 135 -22.88 -19.02 15.07
N GLN A 136 -22.54 -17.74 15.03
CA GLN A 136 -22.83 -16.83 13.92
C GLN A 136 -21.78 -16.90 12.81
N HIS A 137 -20.62 -17.51 13.08
CA HIS A 137 -19.55 -17.59 12.10
C HIS A 137 -20.00 -18.44 10.88
N PRO A 138 -19.90 -17.94 9.63
CA PRO A 138 -20.44 -18.62 8.45
C PRO A 138 -19.94 -20.06 8.28
N ARG A 139 -18.66 -20.29 8.61
CA ARG A 139 -18.03 -21.63 8.59
C ARG A 139 -18.75 -22.67 9.46
N ASN A 140 -19.41 -22.27 10.55
CA ASN A 140 -20.05 -23.23 11.46
C ASN A 140 -21.34 -23.82 10.87
N ASN A 141 -21.91 -23.16 9.86
CA ASN A 141 -23.09 -23.64 9.14
C ASN A 141 -22.74 -24.42 7.86
N LEU A 142 -21.45 -24.58 7.54
CA LEU A 142 -20.97 -25.15 6.29
C LEU A 142 -19.97 -26.29 6.53
N ILE A 143 -20.21 -27.44 5.90
CA ILE A 143 -19.32 -28.60 5.97
C ILE A 143 -18.27 -28.48 4.86
N GLY A 144 -17.02 -28.89 5.13
CA GLY A 144 -15.95 -28.95 4.12
C GLY A 144 -14.99 -27.77 4.08
N PHE A 145 -15.11 -26.80 5.01
CA PHE A 145 -14.19 -25.67 5.11
C PHE A 145 -12.90 -26.04 5.86
N VAL A 146 -11.77 -25.99 5.15
CA VAL A 146 -10.44 -26.00 5.77
C VAL A 146 -10.27 -24.72 6.60
N THR A 147 -9.59 -24.82 7.75
CA THR A 147 -9.23 -23.64 8.55
C THR A 147 -8.27 -22.76 7.76
N PRO A 148 -8.66 -21.51 7.43
CA PRO A 148 -7.82 -20.64 6.63
C PRO A 148 -6.69 -20.10 7.49
N THR A 149 -5.48 -20.61 7.29
CA THR A 149 -4.27 -20.10 7.94
C THR A 149 -3.15 -19.87 6.92
N GLY A 150 -2.28 -18.91 7.24
CA GLY A 150 -1.06 -18.66 6.50
C GLY A 150 -1.24 -17.88 5.18
N PRO A 151 -0.15 -17.79 4.38
CA PRO A 151 -0.07 -16.93 3.20
C PRO A 151 -1.09 -17.27 2.10
N ARG A 152 -1.59 -18.52 2.06
CA ARG A 152 -2.52 -19.00 1.04
C ARG A 152 -3.81 -18.16 0.97
N TYR A 153 -4.24 -17.56 2.06
CA TYR A 153 -5.51 -16.82 2.13
C TYR A 153 -5.34 -15.30 2.21
N ARG A 154 -4.10 -14.81 2.25
CA ARG A 154 -3.77 -13.37 2.36
C ARG A 154 -3.75 -12.69 1.01
N ASN A 155 -4.16 -11.42 0.98
CA ASN A 155 -3.87 -10.51 -0.12
C ASN A 155 -2.51 -9.86 0.11
N MET A 156 -1.66 -9.89 -0.91
CA MET A 156 -0.29 -9.38 -0.82
C MET A 156 0.04 -8.53 -2.04
N VAL A 157 0.84 -7.51 -1.80
CA VAL A 157 1.38 -6.63 -2.84
C VAL A 157 2.85 -6.41 -2.55
N VAL A 158 3.69 -6.59 -3.55
CA VAL A 158 5.11 -6.32 -3.47
C VAL A 158 5.39 -5.09 -4.31
N VAL A 159 5.99 -4.08 -3.70
CA VAL A 159 6.25 -2.77 -4.30
C VAL A 159 7.75 -2.54 -4.31
N GLU A 160 8.27 -2.16 -5.47
CA GLU A 160 9.67 -1.73 -5.60
C GLU A 160 9.88 -0.40 -4.86
N ARG A 161 10.95 -0.32 -4.05
CA ARG A 161 11.10 0.71 -3.01
C ARG A 161 11.25 2.13 -3.55
N GLU A 162 12.00 2.31 -4.63
CA GLU A 162 12.37 3.63 -5.15
C GLU A 162 11.29 4.21 -6.08
N SER A 163 10.80 3.42 -7.04
CA SER A 163 9.80 3.88 -8.02
C SER A 163 8.36 3.76 -7.53
N GLY A 164 8.09 2.97 -6.48
CA GLY A 164 6.73 2.66 -6.05
C GLY A 164 5.95 1.77 -7.03
N LYS A 165 6.60 1.18 -8.04
CA LYS A 165 5.96 0.25 -8.99
C LYS A 165 5.60 -1.05 -8.28
N VAL A 166 4.36 -1.51 -8.47
CA VAL A 166 3.92 -2.82 -7.98
C VAL A 166 4.55 -3.89 -8.86
N VAL A 167 5.44 -4.70 -8.27
CA VAL A 167 6.18 -5.74 -9.00
C VAL A 167 5.49 -7.09 -8.93
N GLN A 168 4.80 -7.39 -7.83
CA GLN A 168 3.99 -8.58 -7.68
C GLN A 168 2.71 -8.23 -6.94
N GLN A 169 1.61 -8.84 -7.34
CA GLN A 169 0.30 -8.65 -6.73
C GLN A 169 -0.40 -9.99 -6.65
N MET A 170 -1.01 -10.26 -5.51
CA MET A 170 -1.81 -11.44 -5.28
C MET A 170 -3.08 -11.01 -4.55
N PHE A 171 -4.16 -10.88 -5.31
CA PHE A 171 -5.49 -10.59 -4.78
C PHE A 171 -6.34 -11.85 -4.76
N LYS A 172 -7.00 -12.06 -3.63
CA LYS A 172 -7.84 -13.20 -3.34
C LYS A 172 -9.16 -12.68 -2.83
N ASP A 173 -10.21 -13.02 -3.55
CA ASP A 173 -11.56 -12.60 -3.26
C ASP A 173 -12.43 -13.85 -3.15
N GLN A 174 -13.32 -13.88 -2.16
CA GLN A 174 -14.42 -14.82 -2.11
C GLN A 174 -15.73 -14.06 -2.27
N ILE A 175 -16.53 -14.51 -3.22
CA ILE A 175 -17.89 -14.02 -3.41
C ILE A 175 -18.85 -15.07 -2.83
N SER A 176 -19.71 -14.60 -1.94
CA SER A 176 -20.74 -15.38 -1.28
C SER A 176 -22.10 -14.78 -1.55
N VAL A 177 -23.16 -15.56 -1.36
CA VAL A 177 -24.55 -15.07 -1.37
C VAL A 177 -25.14 -15.22 0.02
N ARG A 178 -25.78 -14.17 0.51
CA ARG A 178 -26.53 -14.23 1.75
C ARG A 178 -27.95 -14.71 1.46
N LEU A 179 -28.31 -15.83 2.08
CA LEU A 179 -29.67 -16.33 2.06
C LEU A 179 -30.40 -15.85 3.30
N TYR A 180 -31.58 -15.27 3.08
CA TYR A 180 -32.48 -14.83 4.14
C TYR A 180 -33.66 -15.78 4.24
N LYS A 181 -34.20 -15.90 5.45
CA LYS A 181 -35.50 -16.52 5.65
C LYS A 181 -36.58 -15.56 5.13
N ASP A 182 -37.37 -15.98 4.16
CA ASP A 182 -38.52 -15.21 3.68
C ASP A 182 -39.81 -16.03 3.88
N ALA A 183 -40.72 -15.51 4.69
CA ALA A 183 -42.02 -16.14 4.97
C ALA A 183 -42.93 -16.20 3.73
N ARG A 184 -42.69 -15.33 2.73
CA ARG A 184 -43.49 -15.24 1.50
C ARG A 184 -43.03 -16.22 0.43
N ASN A 185 -41.81 -16.76 0.55
CA ASN A 185 -41.24 -17.67 -0.43
C ASN A 185 -41.10 -19.07 0.18
N VAL A 186 -41.92 -20.02 -0.28
CA VAL A 186 -41.97 -21.41 0.21
C VAL A 186 -40.58 -22.06 0.25
N PHE A 187 -39.72 -21.76 -0.73
CA PHE A 187 -38.36 -22.28 -0.77
C PHE A 187 -37.47 -21.74 0.34
N PHE A 188 -37.70 -20.53 0.85
CA PHE A 188 -36.88 -19.91 1.90
C PHE A 188 -37.54 -19.89 3.28
N THR A 189 -38.80 -20.35 3.40
CA THR A 189 -39.53 -20.38 4.69
C THR A 189 -38.84 -21.21 5.78
N LYS A 190 -38.10 -22.27 5.40
CA LYS A 190 -37.45 -23.20 6.33
C LYS A 190 -35.93 -23.01 6.41
N HIS A 191 -35.35 -22.13 5.60
CA HIS A 191 -33.90 -21.91 5.61
C HIS A 191 -33.47 -21.03 6.79
N LYS A 192 -32.33 -21.38 7.39
CA LYS A 192 -31.64 -20.48 8.31
C LYS A 192 -30.96 -19.39 7.51
N SER A 193 -30.84 -18.20 8.11
CA SER A 193 -30.00 -17.14 7.53
C SER A 193 -28.56 -17.64 7.47
N VAL A 194 -27.97 -17.68 6.28
CA VAL A 194 -26.63 -18.24 6.06
C VAL A 194 -25.95 -17.54 4.89
N VAL A 195 -24.64 -17.35 5.00
CA VAL A 195 -23.80 -16.85 3.91
C VAL A 195 -23.16 -18.05 3.22
N ILE A 196 -23.57 -18.32 1.98
CA ILE A 196 -23.08 -19.43 1.17
C ILE A 196 -22.01 -18.93 0.22
N PRO A 197 -20.76 -19.40 0.33
CA PRO A 197 -19.71 -19.05 -0.61
C PRO A 197 -20.00 -19.71 -1.97
N LEU A 198 -19.92 -18.91 -3.03
CA LEU A 198 -20.17 -19.38 -4.40
C LEU A 198 -18.86 -19.83 -5.05
N PHE A 199 -17.87 -18.93 -5.02
CA PHE A 199 -16.53 -19.20 -5.51
C PHE A 199 -15.53 -18.24 -4.84
N TRP A 200 -14.26 -18.61 -4.91
CA TRP A 200 -13.17 -17.70 -4.64
C TRP A 200 -12.20 -17.75 -5.81
N ARG A 201 -11.53 -16.64 -6.05
CA ARG A 201 -10.57 -16.49 -7.16
C ARG A 201 -9.24 -15.97 -6.63
N VAL A 202 -8.19 -16.28 -7.38
CA VAL A 202 -6.87 -15.72 -7.17
C VAL A 202 -6.49 -14.98 -8.44
N GLU A 203 -6.20 -13.70 -8.28
CA GLU A 203 -5.62 -12.87 -9.32
C GLU A 203 -4.17 -12.61 -8.95
N THR A 204 -3.25 -13.16 -9.74
CA THR A 204 -1.83 -12.91 -9.61
C THR A 204 -1.34 -12.09 -10.78
N LYS A 205 -0.62 -11.01 -10.48
CA LYS A 205 0.08 -10.22 -11.49
C LYS A 205 1.54 -10.12 -11.07
N ASN A 206 2.42 -10.62 -11.92
CA ASN A 206 3.87 -10.56 -11.71
C ASN A 206 4.49 -9.74 -12.84
N SER A 207 5.45 -8.90 -12.49
CA SER A 207 6.30 -8.22 -13.46
C SER A 207 7.12 -9.23 -14.25
N THR A 208 7.35 -8.94 -15.52
CA THR A 208 8.19 -9.78 -16.37
C THR A 208 9.65 -9.67 -15.95
N VAL A 209 10.49 -10.64 -16.35
CA VAL A 209 11.95 -10.54 -16.13
C VAL A 209 12.51 -9.25 -16.74
N ALA A 210 12.06 -8.88 -17.94
CA ALA A 210 12.46 -7.65 -18.60
C ALA A 210 12.06 -6.39 -17.80
N ASP A 211 10.87 -6.38 -17.18
CA ASP A 211 10.45 -5.30 -16.29
C ASP A 211 11.36 -5.19 -15.06
N LEU A 212 11.74 -6.33 -14.47
CA LEU A 212 12.61 -6.37 -13.29
C LEU A 212 14.04 -5.95 -13.64
N GLN A 213 14.57 -6.38 -14.79
CA GLN A 213 15.88 -5.94 -15.30
C GLN A 213 15.88 -4.43 -15.54
N LEU A 214 14.84 -3.89 -16.17
CA LEU A 214 14.70 -2.45 -16.38
C LEU A 214 14.70 -1.69 -15.04
N LEU A 215 13.95 -2.19 -14.05
CA LEU A 215 13.94 -1.59 -12.69
C LEU A 215 15.31 -1.65 -12.02
N SER A 216 16.04 -2.77 -12.14
CA SER A 216 17.39 -2.90 -11.59
C SER A 216 18.38 -1.92 -12.25
N MET A 217 18.28 -1.73 -13.57
CA MET A 217 19.06 -0.72 -14.29
C MET A 217 18.73 0.71 -13.83
N PHE A 218 17.46 1.00 -13.56
CA PHE A 218 17.06 2.30 -13.01
C PHE A 218 17.63 2.53 -11.60
N GLN A 219 17.49 1.56 -10.69
CA GLN A 219 18.03 1.67 -9.32
C GLN A 219 19.55 1.87 -9.31
N SER A 220 20.27 1.10 -10.11
CA SER A 220 21.74 1.22 -10.22
C SER A 220 22.16 2.57 -10.80
N SER A 221 21.40 3.12 -11.75
CA SER A 221 21.66 4.45 -12.34
C SER A 221 21.51 5.57 -11.30
N PHE A 222 20.49 5.51 -10.44
CA PHE A 222 20.30 6.49 -9.37
C PHE A 222 21.43 6.44 -8.34
N LYS A 223 21.84 5.24 -7.90
CA LYS A 223 22.99 5.06 -7.00
C LYS A 223 24.29 5.58 -7.62
N GLY A 224 24.49 5.33 -8.92
CA GLY A 224 25.63 5.86 -9.67
C GLY A 224 25.64 7.38 -9.74
N LEU A 225 24.47 7.99 -9.95
CA LEU A 225 24.33 9.45 -10.00
C LEU A 225 24.54 10.10 -8.62
N GLU A 226 24.02 9.49 -7.55
CA GLU A 226 24.26 9.90 -6.17
C GLU A 226 25.76 9.83 -5.82
N ALA A 227 26.41 8.71 -6.12
CA ALA A 227 27.84 8.55 -5.91
C ALA A 227 28.66 9.58 -6.71
N GLY A 228 28.27 9.86 -7.96
CA GLY A 228 28.88 10.89 -8.79
C GLY A 228 28.70 12.30 -8.22
N PHE A 229 27.51 12.62 -7.70
CA PHE A 229 27.25 13.90 -7.05
C PHE A 229 28.08 14.08 -5.78
N ILE A 230 28.15 13.05 -4.93
CA ILE A 230 29.00 13.06 -3.73
C ILE A 230 30.47 13.25 -4.11
N ALA A 231 30.95 12.53 -5.13
CA ALA A 231 32.33 12.68 -5.62
C ALA A 231 32.61 14.11 -6.11
N CYS A 232 31.68 14.74 -6.83
CA CYS A 232 31.81 16.14 -7.27
C CYS A 232 31.86 17.12 -6.09
N CYS A 233 31.01 16.93 -5.08
CA CYS A 233 31.01 17.75 -3.87
C CYS A 233 32.33 17.61 -3.09
N VAL A 234 32.82 16.38 -2.92
CA VAL A 234 34.08 16.11 -2.21
C VAL A 234 35.28 16.67 -2.97
N THR A 235 35.37 16.43 -4.28
CA THR A 235 36.47 16.97 -5.11
C THR A 235 36.44 18.50 -5.19
N GLY A 236 35.25 19.10 -5.30
CA GLY A 236 35.06 20.54 -5.22
C GLY A 236 35.52 21.12 -3.88
N ALA A 237 35.16 20.47 -2.76
CA ALA A 237 35.59 20.89 -1.42
C ALA A 237 37.12 20.79 -1.25
N ILE A 238 37.74 19.71 -1.73
CA ILE A 238 39.20 19.53 -1.70
C ILE A 238 39.87 20.62 -2.55
N SER A 239 39.38 20.88 -3.76
CA SER A 239 39.91 21.92 -4.65
C SER A 239 39.83 23.31 -4.02
N LEU A 240 38.71 23.64 -3.38
CA LEU A 240 38.53 24.91 -2.66
C LEU A 240 39.49 25.05 -1.48
N MET A 241 39.67 23.98 -0.68
CA MET A 241 40.62 23.96 0.43
C MET A 241 42.06 24.16 -0.05
N LEU A 242 42.43 23.52 -1.16
CA LEU A 242 43.76 23.64 -1.77
C LEU A 242 43.99 25.06 -2.32
N ALA A 243 43.00 25.64 -2.98
CA ALA A 243 43.06 27.02 -3.47
C ALA A 243 43.19 28.03 -2.32
N LEU A 244 42.44 27.85 -1.22
CA LEU A 244 42.55 28.69 -0.02
C LEU A 244 43.93 28.56 0.63
N PHE A 245 44.46 27.35 0.72
CA PHE A 245 45.80 27.11 1.28
C PHE A 245 46.89 27.79 0.46
N VAL A 246 46.88 27.63 -0.87
CA VAL A 246 47.83 28.27 -1.77
C VAL A 246 47.66 29.80 -1.74
N GLY A 247 46.43 30.29 -1.74
CA GLY A 247 46.14 31.72 -1.61
C GLY A 247 46.69 32.33 -0.32
N MET A 248 46.57 31.62 0.81
CA MET A 248 47.18 32.06 2.08
C MET A 248 48.71 32.05 2.04
N LEU A 249 49.34 31.05 1.41
CA LEU A 249 50.80 31.01 1.25
C LEU A 249 51.30 32.19 0.40
N LEU A 250 50.67 32.45 -0.75
CA LEU A 250 51.01 33.58 -1.63
C LEU A 250 50.77 34.93 -0.94
N TYR A 251 49.66 35.06 -0.21
CA TYR A 251 49.38 36.27 0.58
C TYR A 251 50.45 36.51 1.64
N ARG A 252 50.87 35.46 2.36
CA ARG A 252 51.94 35.53 3.37
C ARG A 252 53.25 35.98 2.74
N GLU A 253 53.66 35.39 1.62
CA GLU A 253 54.89 35.72 0.92
C GLU A 253 54.90 37.18 0.42
N ASN A 254 53.81 37.63 -0.22
CA ASN A 254 53.65 39.03 -0.63
C ASN A 254 53.67 39.99 0.56
N SER A 255 53.05 39.62 1.68
CA SER A 255 53.06 40.47 2.89
C SER A 255 54.47 40.60 3.48
N LEU A 256 55.27 39.53 3.46
CA LEU A 256 56.66 39.55 3.92
C LEU A 256 57.52 40.42 3.01
N HIS A 257 57.37 40.27 1.68
CA HIS A 257 58.09 41.12 0.71
C HIS A 257 57.76 42.61 0.88
N ALA A 258 56.48 42.95 1.05
CA ALA A 258 56.07 44.34 1.26
C ALA A 258 56.63 44.92 2.58
N VAL A 259 56.74 44.10 3.64
CA VAL A 259 57.38 44.51 4.90
C VAL A 259 58.87 44.71 4.72
N GLU A 260 59.57 43.83 3.98
CA GLU A 260 61.00 43.99 3.67
C GLU A 260 61.28 45.25 2.84
N GLU A 261 60.49 45.52 1.80
CA GLU A 261 60.64 46.74 0.99
C GLU A 261 60.44 48.00 1.84
N LYS A 262 59.40 48.03 2.70
CA LYS A 262 59.20 49.14 3.63
C LYS A 262 60.36 49.30 4.60
N ARG A 263 60.96 48.19 5.06
CA ARG A 263 62.12 48.24 5.96
C ARG A 263 63.36 48.81 5.26
N LYS A 264 63.58 48.48 3.99
CA LYS A 264 64.67 49.03 3.16
C LYS A 264 64.52 50.53 2.89
N GLN A 265 63.30 51.06 2.83
CA GLN A 265 63.07 52.50 2.64
C GLN A 265 63.28 53.35 3.91
N ILE A 266 63.23 52.72 5.09
CA ILE A 266 63.40 53.41 6.39
C ILE A 266 64.89 53.49 6.78
N GLN A 267 65.73 52.58 6.27
CA GLN A 267 67.18 52.55 6.49
C GLN A 267 67.91 53.40 5.46
#